data_AF-A0A524IES1-F1
#
_entry.id   AF-A0A524IES1-F1
#
_cell.length_a   1.000
_cell.length_b   1.000
_cell.length_c   1.000
_cell.angle_alpha   90.00
_cell.angle_beta   90.00
_cell.angle_gamma   90.00
#
_symmetry.space_group_name_H-M   'P 1'
#
loop_
_entity.id
_entity.type
_entity.pdbx_description
1 polymer ?
#
loop_
_entity_poly.entity_id
_entity_poly.type
_entity_poly.pdbx_seq_one_letter_code
_entity_poly.pdbx_strand_id
1 'polypeptide(L)'
;MKKLLFVLVLSILITGLIFAQASSNSGGRVTADPQTPGTAQGNPADALASAAAAISFAAPYSITGGDRLTLIAQRLWGDYRLWPAIWAVNSGSLPDPDLIEPGAALRVPQRLGTGPLTMEEKNLLLGAYVAAYKQYKSFGAARTNNARWVLYEAAMFFDAASAQPYVSQVDPADIAWLQLVLR
;
A
#
# COMPACT_ATOMS: atom_id res chain seq x y z
N MET A 1 31.18 -15.02 21.37
CA MET A 1 31.76 -15.29 20.04
C MET A 1 31.07 -16.51 19.46
N LYS A 2 30.12 -16.28 18.54
CA LYS A 2 29.39 -17.27 17.68
C LYS A 2 28.10 -16.59 17.21
N LYS A 3 28.19 -15.67 16.23
CA LYS A 3 27.13 -15.28 15.26
C LYS A 3 27.80 -14.36 14.22
N LEU A 4 28.85 -14.88 13.58
CA LEU A 4 29.53 -14.20 12.48
C LEU A 4 29.96 -15.28 11.47
N LEU A 5 28.96 -15.91 10.84
CA LEU A 5 29.09 -16.65 9.58
C LEU A 5 27.68 -17.15 9.18
N PHE A 6 26.91 -16.34 8.44
CA PHE A 6 25.88 -16.86 7.54
C PHE A 6 25.88 -15.97 6.30
N VAL A 7 26.88 -16.25 5.49
CA VAL A 7 27.11 -15.75 4.14
C VAL A 7 25.96 -16.25 3.25
N LEU A 8 25.24 -15.31 2.65
CA LEU A 8 25.05 -15.25 1.19
C LEU A 8 24.68 -16.58 0.50
N VAL A 9 23.45 -17.06 0.66
CA VAL A 9 22.72 -17.87 -0.34
C VAL A 9 21.22 -17.73 -0.05
N LEU A 10 20.46 -17.13 -0.97
CA LEU A 10 19.23 -17.65 -1.58
C LEU A 10 18.35 -16.51 -2.10
N SER A 11 18.82 -15.89 -3.18
CA SER A 11 17.93 -15.36 -4.21
C SER A 11 17.17 -16.55 -4.81
N ILE A 12 15.90 -16.32 -5.15
CA ILE A 12 14.90 -17.25 -5.71
C ILE A 12 14.05 -17.94 -4.62
N LEU A 13 12.87 -17.36 -4.38
CA LEU A 13 11.58 -18.05 -4.49
C LEU A 13 10.46 -16.99 -4.57
N ILE A 14 10.11 -16.63 -5.82
CA ILE A 14 8.86 -15.97 -6.19
C ILE A 14 7.84 -17.10 -6.32
N THR A 15 6.93 -17.23 -5.36
CA THR A 15 5.62 -17.91 -5.49
C THR A 15 4.84 -17.53 -4.22
N GLY A 16 3.71 -16.81 -4.25
CA GLY A 16 2.50 -17.11 -4.98
C GLY A 16 1.48 -17.66 -3.98
N LEU A 17 0.58 -16.81 -3.46
CA LEU A 17 -0.56 -17.27 -2.67
C LEU A 17 -1.87 -16.68 -3.22
N ILE A 18 -2.39 -17.42 -4.19
CA ILE A 18 -3.78 -17.81 -4.43
C ILE A 18 -4.86 -17.05 -3.65
N PHE A 19 -5.74 -16.37 -4.39
CA PHE A 19 -7.19 -16.53 -4.23
C PHE A 19 -7.81 -16.74 -5.62
N ALA A 20 -8.37 -17.93 -5.85
CA ALA A 20 -9.17 -18.27 -7.01
C ALA A 20 -10.62 -18.51 -6.58
N GLN A 21 -11.58 -18.02 -7.35
CA GLN A 21 -12.71 -18.74 -7.97
C GLN A 21 -13.41 -17.72 -8.89
N ALA A 22 -13.24 -17.81 -10.21
CA ALA A 22 -14.06 -18.58 -11.16
C ALA A 22 -15.45 -17.96 -11.43
N SER A 23 -15.60 -17.37 -12.63
CA SER A 23 -16.87 -17.40 -13.36
C SER A 23 -16.56 -17.71 -14.81
N SER A 24 -16.93 -18.92 -15.21
CA SER A 24 -16.93 -19.39 -16.59
C SER A 24 -18.04 -18.68 -17.36
N ASN A 25 -17.69 -17.94 -18.41
CA ASN A 25 -18.66 -17.59 -19.44
C ASN A 25 -18.11 -17.98 -20.82
N SER A 26 -18.46 -19.19 -21.24
CA SER A 26 -18.31 -19.68 -22.59
C SER A 26 -19.48 -19.19 -23.45
N GLY A 27 -19.17 -18.48 -24.53
CA GLY A 27 -20.07 -18.35 -25.69
C GLY A 27 -20.24 -16.93 -26.22
N GLY A 28 -19.80 -16.70 -27.47
CA GLY A 28 -20.26 -15.56 -28.27
C GLY A 28 -19.21 -15.02 -29.22
N ARG A 29 -19.31 -15.40 -30.50
CA ARG A 29 -18.48 -14.89 -31.61
C ARG A 29 -18.58 -13.37 -31.75
N VAL A 30 -17.44 -12.78 -32.09
CA VAL A 30 -17.21 -11.37 -32.44
C VAL A 30 -17.97 -10.99 -33.71
N THR A 31 -18.76 -9.92 -33.64
CA THR A 31 -19.02 -9.01 -34.77
C THR A 31 -18.88 -7.59 -34.25
N ALA A 32 -17.99 -6.83 -34.91
CA ALA A 32 -17.57 -5.48 -34.53
C ALA A 32 -18.64 -4.42 -34.85
N ASP A 33 -18.77 -3.43 -33.97
CA ASP A 33 -19.36 -2.11 -34.22
C ASP A 33 -18.55 -1.07 -33.40
N PRO A 34 -18.24 0.14 -33.89
CA PRO A 34 -17.42 1.11 -33.17
C PRO A 34 -18.29 2.08 -32.34
N GLN A 35 -17.74 2.42 -31.17
CA GLN A 35 -18.15 3.50 -30.26
C GLN A 35 -19.17 3.16 -29.17
N THR A 36 -18.63 2.74 -28.03
CA THR A 36 -18.95 3.38 -26.74
C THR A 36 -17.73 3.24 -25.82
N PRO A 37 -17.19 4.29 -25.19
CA PRO A 37 -16.31 4.13 -24.03
C PRO A 37 -17.18 3.63 -22.87
N GLY A 38 -17.48 2.34 -22.88
CA GLY A 38 -18.06 1.66 -21.73
C GLY A 38 -17.06 1.79 -20.60
N THR A 39 -17.45 2.53 -19.56
CA THR A 39 -16.78 2.52 -18.26
C THR A 39 -16.69 1.08 -17.80
N ALA A 40 -15.52 0.46 -18.02
CA ALA A 40 -15.17 -0.80 -17.40
C ALA A 40 -15.12 -0.55 -15.90
N GLN A 41 -16.24 -0.79 -15.23
CA GLN A 41 -16.34 -0.95 -13.80
C GLN A 41 -15.71 -2.32 -13.47
N GLY A 42 -14.40 -2.42 -13.74
CA GLY A 42 -13.58 -3.56 -13.36
C GLY A 42 -13.50 -3.63 -11.85
N ASN A 43 -13.40 -4.84 -11.32
CA ASN A 43 -13.31 -5.09 -9.89
C ASN A 43 -12.17 -4.22 -9.31
N PRO A 44 -12.34 -3.56 -8.14
CA PRO A 44 -11.29 -2.73 -7.55
C PRO A 44 -9.96 -3.48 -7.37
N ALA A 45 -10.02 -4.80 -7.23
CA ALA A 45 -8.87 -5.70 -7.19
C ALA A 45 -8.10 -5.79 -8.54
N ASP A 46 -8.79 -5.80 -9.68
CA ASP A 46 -8.16 -5.86 -11.01
C ASP A 46 -7.52 -4.51 -11.37
N ALA A 47 -8.15 -3.41 -10.93
CA ALA A 47 -7.57 -2.07 -11.02
C ALA A 47 -6.32 -1.94 -10.12
N LEU A 48 -6.32 -2.51 -8.92
CA LEU A 48 -5.16 -2.56 -8.04
C LEU A 48 -4.00 -3.36 -8.65
N ALA A 49 -4.31 -4.49 -9.29
CA ALA A 49 -3.31 -5.35 -9.93
C ALA A 49 -2.69 -4.69 -11.18
N SER A 50 -3.50 -4.00 -12.00
CA SER A 50 -3.02 -3.23 -13.16
C SER A 50 -2.22 -1.99 -12.73
N ALA A 51 -2.67 -1.28 -11.69
CA ALA A 51 -1.93 -0.16 -11.10
C ALA A 51 -0.61 -0.61 -10.45
N ALA A 52 -0.59 -1.78 -9.81
CA ALA A 52 0.63 -2.37 -9.25
C ALA A 52 1.66 -2.75 -10.32
N ALA A 53 1.20 -3.16 -11.51
CA ALA A 53 2.07 -3.46 -12.65
C ALA A 53 2.64 -2.19 -13.33
N ALA A 54 1.99 -1.03 -13.13
CA ALA A 54 2.43 0.26 -13.65
C ALA A 54 3.35 1.06 -12.69
N ILE A 55 3.68 0.51 -11.51
CA ILE A 55 4.57 1.19 -10.56
C ILE A 55 6.01 1.17 -11.09
N SER A 56 6.40 2.26 -11.75
CA SER A 56 7.80 2.58 -11.97
C SER A 56 8.49 2.83 -10.64
N PHE A 57 9.77 2.48 -10.52
CA PHE A 57 10.57 2.70 -9.31
C PHE A 57 11.61 3.80 -9.53
N ALA A 58 11.83 4.62 -8.50
CA ALA A 58 12.97 5.53 -8.45
C ALA A 58 14.26 4.76 -8.11
N ALA A 59 15.40 5.48 -8.09
CA ALA A 59 16.63 4.93 -7.55
C ALA A 59 16.40 4.46 -6.09
N PRO A 60 16.95 3.30 -5.69
CA PRO A 60 16.83 2.82 -4.31
C PRO A 60 17.33 3.86 -3.32
N TYR A 61 16.63 3.97 -2.19
CA TYR A 61 17.00 4.90 -1.12
C TYR A 61 17.83 4.18 -0.06
N SER A 62 19.03 4.66 0.25
CA SER A 62 19.84 4.11 1.33
C SER A 62 19.45 4.76 2.66
N ILE A 63 18.99 3.93 3.61
CA ILE A 63 18.53 4.40 4.92
C ILE A 63 19.71 4.96 5.71
N THR A 64 19.51 6.13 6.30
CA THR A 64 20.49 6.79 7.17
C THR A 64 20.03 6.76 8.63
N GLY A 65 20.96 7.00 9.56
CA GLY A 65 20.65 7.02 10.99
C GLY A 65 19.59 8.05 11.33
N GLY A 66 18.52 7.62 12.02
CA GLY A 66 17.40 8.49 12.41
C GLY A 66 16.30 8.65 11.36
N ASP A 67 16.42 8.00 10.19
CA ASP A 67 15.33 7.97 9.23
C ASP A 67 14.09 7.27 9.80
N ARG A 68 12.94 7.71 9.30
CA ARG A 68 11.62 7.08 9.47
C ARG A 68 10.95 7.11 8.10
N LEU A 69 10.06 6.16 7.80
CA LEU A 69 9.39 6.13 6.49
C LEU A 69 8.68 7.45 6.17
N THR A 70 8.09 8.11 7.16
CA THR A 70 7.50 9.46 7.06
C THR A 70 8.51 10.52 6.64
N LEU A 71 9.70 10.53 7.25
CA LEU A 71 10.75 11.50 6.91
C LEU A 71 11.33 11.25 5.51
N ILE A 72 11.44 9.97 5.12
CA ILE A 72 11.89 9.61 3.77
C ILE A 72 10.85 10.07 2.74
N ALA A 73 9.57 9.81 2.94
CA ALA A 73 8.50 10.30 2.06
C ALA A 73 8.49 11.83 1.97
N GLN A 74 8.64 12.53 3.10
CA GLN A 74 8.76 13.98 3.13
C GLN A 74 9.95 14.49 2.30
N ARG A 75 11.11 13.84 2.42
CA ARG A 75 12.34 14.23 1.72
C ARG A 75 12.25 13.96 0.21
N LEU A 76 11.71 12.81 -0.18
CA LEU A 76 11.69 12.38 -1.58
C LEU A 76 10.53 12.99 -2.38
N TRP A 77 9.38 13.17 -1.74
CA TRP A 77 8.15 13.54 -2.43
C TRP A 77 7.51 14.82 -1.89
N GLY A 78 8.04 15.39 -0.80
CA GLY A 78 7.52 16.63 -0.23
C GLY A 78 6.29 16.44 0.67
N ASP A 79 5.84 15.20 0.89
CA ASP A 79 4.69 14.90 1.73
C ASP A 79 4.92 13.63 2.53
N TYR A 80 5.04 13.77 3.85
CA TYR A 80 5.25 12.66 4.78
C TYR A 80 4.12 11.62 4.74
N ARG A 81 2.89 12.02 4.39
CA ARG A 81 1.70 11.15 4.35
C ARG A 81 1.77 10.10 3.24
N LEU A 82 2.77 10.16 2.37
CA LEU A 82 2.98 9.19 1.31
C LEU A 82 3.77 7.96 1.78
N TRP A 83 4.25 7.94 3.02
CA TRP A 83 5.05 6.84 3.58
C TRP A 83 4.47 5.43 3.43
N PRO A 84 3.14 5.19 3.46
CA PRO A 84 2.61 3.82 3.32
C PRO A 84 2.95 3.21 1.96
N ALA A 85 3.07 4.02 0.91
CA ALA A 85 3.48 3.53 -0.41
C ALA A 85 4.92 3.01 -0.40
N ILE A 86 5.82 3.65 0.37
CA ILE A 86 7.19 3.15 0.57
C ILE A 86 7.13 1.83 1.34
N TRP A 87 6.37 1.77 2.44
CA TRP A 87 6.26 0.54 3.22
C TRP A 87 5.70 -0.63 2.40
N ALA A 88 4.61 -0.41 1.67
CA ALA A 88 3.88 -1.47 0.97
C ALA A 88 4.76 -2.27 0.01
N VAL A 89 5.62 -1.61 -0.77
CA VAL A 89 6.53 -2.26 -1.72
C VAL A 89 7.73 -2.97 -1.06
N ASN A 90 8.00 -2.68 0.21
CA ASN A 90 9.06 -3.30 1.01
C ASN A 90 8.51 -4.24 2.09
N SER A 91 7.19 -4.36 2.26
CA SER A 91 6.53 -5.06 3.36
C SER A 91 6.96 -6.53 3.53
N GLY A 92 7.35 -7.19 2.43
CA GLY A 92 7.88 -8.55 2.47
C GLY A 92 9.25 -8.69 3.16
N SER A 93 10.09 -7.65 3.13
CA SER A 93 11.40 -7.59 3.81
C SER A 93 11.41 -6.66 5.01
N LEU A 94 10.37 -5.82 5.16
CA LEU A 94 10.19 -4.85 6.23
C LEU A 94 8.85 -5.14 6.95
N PRO A 95 8.80 -6.17 7.82
CA PRO A 95 7.55 -6.60 8.43
C PRO A 95 7.02 -5.59 9.46
N ASP A 96 7.88 -4.83 10.14
CA ASP A 96 7.46 -3.74 11.03
C ASP A 96 7.74 -2.38 10.36
N PRO A 97 6.71 -1.58 10.04
CA PRO A 97 6.91 -0.27 9.41
C PRO A 97 7.76 0.72 10.25
N ASP A 98 7.81 0.54 11.57
CA ASP A 98 8.57 1.40 12.48
C ASP A 98 10.04 0.96 12.64
N LEU A 99 10.43 -0.20 12.09
CA LEU A 99 11.76 -0.79 12.27
C LEU A 99 12.55 -0.81 10.96
N ILE A 100 13.16 0.32 10.60
CA ILE A 100 14.09 0.41 9.47
C ILE A 100 15.54 0.48 9.94
N GLU A 101 16.44 -0.20 9.21
CA GLU A 101 17.85 -0.32 9.59
C GLU A 101 18.74 0.61 8.75
N PRO A 102 19.61 1.43 9.37
CA PRO A 102 20.59 2.22 8.65
C PRO A 102 21.49 1.35 7.76
N GLY A 103 21.77 1.82 6.54
CA GLY A 103 22.56 1.12 5.53
C GLY A 103 21.75 0.19 4.63
N ALA A 104 20.53 -0.21 5.01
CA ALA A 104 19.65 -0.98 4.14
C ALA A 104 19.10 -0.12 2.98
N ALA A 105 18.86 -0.75 1.83
CA ALA A 105 18.27 -0.09 0.67
C ALA A 105 16.75 -0.32 0.62
N LEU A 106 15.98 0.77 0.52
CA LEU A 106 14.53 0.74 0.32
C LEU A 106 14.19 0.90 -1.16
N ARG A 107 13.26 0.08 -1.64
CA ARG A 107 12.59 0.31 -2.91
C ARG A 107 11.64 1.49 -2.75
N VAL A 108 11.70 2.44 -3.68
CA VAL A 108 10.85 3.63 -3.64
C VAL A 108 10.09 3.73 -4.95
N PRO A 109 8.74 3.79 -4.93
CA PRO A 109 7.95 4.09 -6.12
C PRO A 109 8.44 5.39 -6.79
N GLN A 110 8.20 5.53 -8.10
CA GLN A 110 8.42 6.80 -8.78
C GLN A 110 7.58 7.90 -8.12
N ARG A 111 8.04 9.14 -8.25
CA ARG A 111 7.51 10.31 -7.52
C ARG A 111 5.98 10.36 -7.52
N LEU A 112 5.41 10.06 -6.36
CA LEU A 112 4.03 10.37 -6.02
C LEU A 112 3.94 11.88 -5.68
N GLY A 113 2.89 12.56 -6.14
CA GLY A 113 2.57 13.91 -5.65
C GLY A 113 3.40 15.07 -6.23
N THR A 114 3.67 15.09 -7.54
CA THR A 114 4.14 16.32 -8.24
C THR A 114 3.07 17.42 -8.35
N GLY A 115 1.87 17.17 -7.83
CA GLY A 115 0.66 17.98 -7.88
C GLY A 115 -0.46 17.26 -7.11
N PRO A 116 -1.74 17.55 -7.38
CA PRO A 116 -2.84 16.74 -6.85
C PRO A 116 -2.68 15.27 -7.25
N LEU A 117 -2.86 14.35 -6.29
CA LEU A 117 -2.81 12.92 -6.56
C LEU A 117 -3.86 12.54 -7.61
N THR A 118 -3.43 11.82 -8.65
CA THR A 118 -4.31 11.17 -9.62
C THR A 118 -5.17 10.10 -8.93
N MET A 119 -6.26 9.68 -9.57
CA MET A 119 -7.13 8.65 -9.00
C MET A 119 -6.39 7.32 -8.78
N GLU A 120 -5.48 6.97 -9.68
CA GLU A 120 -4.67 5.76 -9.57
C GLU A 120 -3.71 5.84 -8.36
N GLU A 121 -3.02 6.96 -8.19
CA GLU A 121 -2.15 7.19 -7.03
C GLU A 121 -2.94 7.20 -5.72
N LYS A 122 -4.15 7.79 -5.70
CA LYS A 122 -5.04 7.75 -4.54
C LYS A 122 -5.42 6.32 -4.18
N ASN A 123 -5.81 5.50 -5.17
CA ASN A 123 -6.17 4.11 -4.95
C ASN A 123 -4.99 3.29 -4.42
N LEU A 124 -3.81 3.44 -5.04
CA LEU A 124 -2.58 2.81 -4.58
C LEU A 124 -2.28 3.18 -3.13
N LEU A 125 -2.35 4.48 -2.81
CA LEU A 125 -2.00 4.96 -1.50
C LEU A 125 -3.04 4.57 -0.44
N LEU A 126 -4.34 4.65 -0.73
CA LEU A 126 -5.40 4.14 0.16
C LEU A 126 -5.24 2.65 0.44
N GLY A 127 -4.94 1.85 -0.60
CA GLY A 127 -4.62 0.43 -0.44
C GLY A 127 -3.41 0.23 0.47
N ALA A 128 -2.36 1.04 0.31
CA ALA A 128 -1.16 0.99 1.15
C ALA A 128 -1.43 1.39 2.61
N TYR A 129 -2.26 2.40 2.85
CA TYR A 129 -2.73 2.78 4.20
C TYR A 129 -3.47 1.63 4.88
N VAL A 130 -4.39 0.98 4.17
CA VAL A 130 -5.17 -0.15 4.70
C VAL A 130 -4.28 -1.36 4.98
N ALA A 131 -3.29 -1.62 4.11
CA ALA A 131 -2.30 -2.67 4.33
C ALA A 131 -1.44 -2.39 5.57
N ALA A 132 -0.97 -1.16 5.75
CA ALA A 132 -0.20 -0.75 6.93
C ALA A 132 -1.05 -0.84 8.21
N TYR A 133 -2.32 -0.42 8.16
CA TYR A 133 -3.28 -0.60 9.26
C TYR A 133 -3.38 -2.07 9.68
N LYS A 134 -3.59 -2.97 8.71
CA LYS A 134 -3.68 -4.42 8.97
C LYS A 134 -2.38 -4.97 9.55
N GLN A 135 -1.24 -4.49 9.07
CA GLN A 135 0.06 -4.87 9.62
C GLN A 135 0.18 -4.47 11.09
N TYR A 136 -0.14 -3.23 11.45
CA TYR A 136 -0.11 -2.81 12.85
C TYR A 136 -1.09 -3.62 13.72
N LYS A 137 -2.30 -3.91 13.22
CA LYS A 137 -3.27 -4.77 13.92
C LYS A 137 -2.73 -6.18 14.14
N SER A 138 -1.92 -6.71 13.21
CA SER A 138 -1.34 -8.05 13.33
C SER A 138 -0.41 -8.23 14.54
N PHE A 139 0.18 -7.14 15.04
CA PHE A 139 1.01 -7.17 16.25
C PHE A 139 0.20 -7.24 17.56
N GLY A 140 -1.13 -7.22 17.47
CA GLY A 140 -2.03 -7.32 18.60
C GLY A 140 -2.24 -6.00 19.36
N ALA A 141 -2.79 -6.11 20.56
CA ALA A 141 -3.33 -4.96 21.31
C ALA A 141 -2.31 -3.84 21.58
N ALA A 142 -1.03 -4.18 21.70
CA ALA A 142 0.04 -3.21 21.95
C ALA A 142 0.24 -2.20 20.81
N ARG A 143 -0.18 -2.53 19.57
CA ARG A 143 -0.04 -1.67 18.38
C ARG A 143 -1.39 -1.18 17.84
N THR A 144 -2.49 -1.33 18.61
CA THR A 144 -3.82 -0.81 18.22
C THR A 144 -3.81 0.70 18.02
N ASN A 145 -3.09 1.45 18.85
CA ASN A 145 -3.01 2.91 18.71
C ASN A 145 -2.26 3.31 17.44
N ASN A 146 -1.19 2.59 17.07
CA ASN A 146 -0.49 2.81 15.80
C ASN A 146 -1.44 2.57 14.62
N ALA A 147 -2.17 1.45 14.63
CA ALA A 147 -3.15 1.12 13.59
C ALA A 147 -4.22 2.22 13.46
N ARG A 148 -4.78 2.68 14.57
CA ARG A 148 -5.76 3.78 14.61
C ARG A 148 -5.21 5.10 14.09
N TRP A 149 -3.95 5.40 14.40
CA TRP A 149 -3.28 6.59 13.88
C TRP A 149 -3.11 6.54 12.36
N VAL A 150 -2.80 5.37 11.78
CA VAL A 150 -2.75 5.18 10.32
C VAL A 150 -4.12 5.45 9.67
N LEU A 151 -5.21 4.96 10.28
CA LEU A 151 -6.57 5.25 9.79
C LEU A 151 -6.94 6.73 9.90
N TYR A 152 -6.58 7.36 11.01
CA TYR A 152 -6.82 8.78 11.23
C TYR A 152 -6.07 9.62 10.19
N GLU A 153 -4.79 9.33 9.95
CA GLU A 153 -3.98 10.00 8.93
C GLU A 153 -4.60 9.85 7.53
N ALA A 154 -5.04 8.63 7.16
CA ALA A 154 -5.74 8.39 5.90
C ALA A 154 -7.02 9.24 5.78
N ALA A 155 -7.84 9.31 6.84
CA ALA A 155 -9.08 10.08 6.83
C ALA A 155 -8.87 11.60 6.81
N MET A 156 -7.73 12.08 7.34
CA MET A 156 -7.34 13.49 7.22
C MET A 156 -6.80 13.83 5.84
N PHE A 157 -6.33 12.84 5.07
CA PHE A 157 -5.71 13.05 3.76
C PHE A 157 -6.66 12.80 2.59
N PHE A 158 -7.60 11.88 2.73
CA PHE A 158 -8.56 11.51 1.68
C PHE A 158 -9.99 11.85 2.05
N ASP A 159 -10.80 12.19 1.05
CA ASP A 159 -12.24 12.34 1.23
C ASP A 159 -12.92 10.98 1.45
N ALA A 160 -14.07 11.01 2.11
CA ALA A 160 -14.81 9.80 2.46
C ALA A 160 -15.26 9.00 1.24
N ALA A 161 -15.49 9.63 0.08
CA ALA A 161 -15.94 8.94 -1.13
C ALA A 161 -14.81 8.07 -1.71
N SER A 162 -13.58 8.62 -1.78
CA SER A 162 -12.38 7.88 -2.20
C SER A 162 -12.09 6.67 -1.31
N ALA A 163 -12.35 6.77 0.00
CA ALA A 163 -12.08 5.69 0.95
C ALA A 163 -13.16 4.58 0.98
N GLN A 164 -14.37 4.81 0.45
CA GLN A 164 -15.49 3.86 0.54
C GLN A 164 -15.15 2.41 0.15
N PRO A 165 -14.41 2.12 -0.95
CA PRO A 165 -14.10 0.75 -1.35
C PRO A 165 -13.28 -0.04 -0.32
N TYR A 166 -12.64 0.65 0.63
CA TYR A 166 -11.75 0.06 1.60
C TYR A 166 -12.36 -0.10 3.00
N VAL A 167 -13.53 0.51 3.26
CA VAL A 167 -14.16 0.52 4.59
C VAL A 167 -14.43 -0.90 5.11
N SER A 168 -14.85 -1.82 4.24
CA SER A 168 -15.12 -3.23 4.60
C SER A 168 -13.87 -4.01 5.04
N GLN A 169 -12.68 -3.45 4.81
CA GLN A 169 -11.40 -4.06 5.16
C GLN A 169 -10.87 -3.61 6.53
N VAL A 170 -11.56 -2.67 7.19
CA VAL A 170 -11.19 -2.09 8.47
C VAL A 170 -12.10 -2.65 9.56
N ASP A 171 -11.55 -2.87 10.76
CA ASP A 171 -12.33 -3.31 11.92
C ASP A 171 -13.46 -2.30 12.22
N PRO A 172 -14.73 -2.74 12.29
CA PRO A 172 -15.85 -1.84 12.59
C PRO A 172 -15.67 -1.05 13.89
N ALA A 173 -14.98 -1.60 14.90
CA ALA A 173 -14.70 -0.89 16.14
C ALA A 173 -13.73 0.27 15.94
N ASP A 174 -12.76 0.12 15.03
CA ASP A 174 -11.82 1.19 14.69
C ASP A 174 -12.46 2.24 13.76
N ILE A 175 -13.41 1.85 12.90
CA ILE A 175 -14.26 2.80 12.15
C ILE A 175 -15.13 3.62 13.11
N ALA A 176 -15.80 2.98 14.07
CA ALA A 176 -16.61 3.69 15.06
C ALA A 176 -15.77 4.65 15.91
N TRP A 177 -14.57 4.23 16.31
CA TRP A 177 -13.60 5.10 16.99
C TRP A 177 -13.19 6.29 16.12
N LEU A 178 -12.88 6.07 14.83
CA LEU A 178 -12.47 7.12 13.90
C LEU A 178 -13.60 8.15 13.72
N GLN A 179 -14.83 7.70 13.56
CA GLN A 179 -16.01 8.57 13.46
C GLN A 179 -16.27 9.39 14.72
N LEU A 180 -15.83 8.92 15.90
CA LEU A 180 -15.92 9.67 17.14
C LEU A 180 -14.84 10.76 17.21
N VAL A 181 -13.62 10.46 16.76
CA VAL A 181 -12.46 11.38 16.82
C VAL A 181 -12.52 12.48 15.76
N LEU A 182 -13.20 12.26 14.63
CA LEU A 182 -13.35 13.24 13.55
C LEU A 182 -14.51 14.23 13.73
N ARG A 183 -15.30 14.11 14.80
CA ARG A 183 -16.37 15.06 15.14
C ARG A 183 -15.81 16.27 15.88
#